data_AF-A0A2S2Q8M0-F1
#
_entry.id   AF-A0A2S2Q8M0-F1
#
_cell.length_a   1.000
_cell.length_b   1.000
_cell.length_c   1.000
_cell.angle_alpha   90.00
_cell.angle_beta   90.00
_cell.angle_gamma   90.00
#
_symmetry.space_group_name_H-M   'P 1'
#
loop_
_entity.id
_entity.type
_entity.pdbx_description
1 polymer ?
#
loop_
_entity_poly.entity_id
_entity_poly.type
_entity_poly.pdbx_seq_one_letter_code
_entity_poly.pdbx_strand_id
1 'polypeptide(L)'
;MVEWFMLYKKKVQNFKMFYYNGTLPYKSCTPQVVEFIFKLADMCGVNNSVKYKCVELYDRFLSEYFIYMYTNVYNKHPNKWPKVLELLKKKSFLQVMSCMQLVSKNDQQSLIGVIRY
;
A
#
# COMPACT_ATOMS: atom_id res chain seq x y z
N MET A 1 -0.38 -3.06 25.24
CA MET A 1 -0.33 -2.37 23.93
C MET A 1 1.05 -2.56 23.25
N VAL A 2 1.60 -3.79 23.20
CA VAL A 2 3.03 -4.02 22.86
C VAL A 2 3.23 -5.20 21.89
N GLU A 3 2.41 -6.25 21.97
CA GLU A 3 2.56 -7.49 21.18
C GLU A 3 2.32 -7.30 19.68
N TRP A 4 1.24 -6.61 19.30
CA TRP A 4 0.93 -6.35 17.89
C TRP A 4 1.97 -5.47 17.21
N PHE A 5 2.56 -4.52 17.94
CA PHE A 5 3.60 -3.64 17.41
C PHE A 5 4.91 -4.42 17.18
N MET A 6 5.25 -5.35 18.08
CA MET A 6 6.40 -6.25 17.92
C MET A 6 6.20 -7.24 16.77
N LEU A 7 4.99 -7.81 16.63
CA LEU A 7 4.63 -8.67 15.52
C LEU A 7 4.68 -7.92 14.18
N TYR A 8 4.18 -6.69 14.14
CA TYR A 8 4.28 -5.81 12.98
C TYR A 8 5.73 -5.51 12.62
N LYS A 9 6.56 -5.11 13.59
CA LYS A 9 7.98 -4.80 13.38
C LYS A 9 8.76 -6.01 12.88
N LYS A 10 8.47 -7.20 13.40
CA LYS A 10 9.06 -8.48 12.96
C LYS A 10 8.61 -8.86 11.54
N LYS A 11 7.33 -8.66 11.20
CA LYS A 11 6.82 -8.83 9.83
C LYS A 11 7.50 -7.87 8.86
N VAL A 12 7.63 -6.61 9.22
CA VAL A 12 8.29 -5.56 8.43
C VAL A 12 9.79 -5.83 8.28
N GLN A 13 10.47 -6.33 9.31
CA GLN A 13 11.87 -6.73 9.22
C GLN A 13 12.07 -7.96 8.34
N ASN A 14 11.23 -8.98 8.49
CA ASN A 14 11.24 -10.15 7.60
C ASN A 14 10.93 -9.73 6.15
N PHE A 15 10.02 -8.78 5.96
CA PHE A 15 9.70 -8.18 4.66
C PHE A 15 10.90 -7.45 4.07
N LYS A 16 11.61 -6.61 4.84
CA LYS A 16 12.85 -5.96 4.41
C LYS A 16 13.93 -6.99 4.05
N MET A 17 14.11 -8.03 4.85
CA MET A 17 15.09 -9.10 4.61
C MET A 17 14.75 -9.90 3.34
N PHE A 18 13.46 -10.14 3.09
CA PHE A 18 12.96 -10.76 1.86
C PHE A 18 13.14 -9.86 0.63
N TYR A 19 13.03 -8.52 0.80
CA TYR A 19 13.31 -7.51 -0.22
C TYR A 19 14.79 -7.46 -0.63
N TYR A 20 15.71 -7.51 0.34
CA TYR A 20 17.15 -7.44 0.06
C TYR A 20 17.72 -8.74 -0.55
N ASN A 21 17.05 -9.88 -0.36
CA ASN A 21 17.53 -11.19 -0.84
C ASN A 21 17.07 -11.56 -2.28
N GLY A 22 16.61 -10.58 -3.07
CA GLY A 22 16.76 -10.63 -4.53
C GLY A 22 15.82 -11.52 -5.36
N THR A 23 14.58 -11.81 -4.94
CA THR A 23 13.69 -12.72 -5.71
C THR A 23 12.23 -12.26 -5.91
N LEU A 24 11.95 -10.95 -5.96
CA LEU A 24 10.72 -10.46 -6.62
C LEU A 24 11.01 -9.22 -7.46
N PRO A 25 10.52 -9.14 -8.71
CA PRO A 25 10.66 -7.94 -9.51
C PRO A 25 9.80 -6.84 -8.88
N TYR A 26 10.49 -5.81 -8.40
CA TYR A 26 9.96 -4.46 -8.27
C TYR A 26 9.00 -4.16 -9.43
N LYS A 27 7.74 -3.92 -9.10
CA LYS A 27 7.02 -2.87 -9.80
C LYS A 27 6.66 -1.85 -8.75
N SER A 28 7.58 -0.89 -8.57
CA SER A 28 7.18 0.46 -8.18
C SER A 28 5.87 0.78 -8.88
N CYS A 29 4.92 1.36 -8.16
CA CYS A 29 3.71 1.93 -8.75
C CYS A 29 4.05 2.53 -10.11
N THR A 30 3.42 2.03 -11.17
CA THR A 30 3.74 2.48 -12.53
C THR A 30 3.56 4.01 -12.60
N PRO A 31 4.31 4.75 -13.41
CA PRO A 31 4.17 6.20 -13.50
C PRO A 31 2.71 6.67 -13.67
N GLN A 32 1.89 5.91 -14.41
CA GLN A 32 0.47 6.18 -14.59
C GLN A 32 -0.35 6.11 -13.30
N VAL A 33 0.00 5.20 -12.38
CA VAL A 33 -0.64 5.07 -11.06
C VAL A 33 -0.23 6.22 -10.16
N VAL A 34 1.05 6.60 -10.18
CA VAL A 34 1.54 7.77 -9.43
C VAL A 34 0.85 9.04 -9.92
N GLU A 35 0.77 9.22 -11.24
CA GLU A 35 0.06 10.34 -11.87
C GLU A 35 -1.42 10.34 -11.49
N PHE A 36 -2.08 9.18 -11.47
CA PHE A 36 -3.46 9.04 -11.03
C PHE A 36 -3.63 9.45 -9.56
N ILE A 37 -2.75 8.99 -8.67
CA ILE A 37 -2.77 9.36 -7.24
C ILE A 37 -2.60 10.87 -7.07
N PHE A 38 -1.71 11.49 -7.84
CA PHE A 38 -1.45 12.93 -7.77
C PHE A 38 -2.66 13.73 -8.27
N LYS A 39 -3.22 13.38 -9.43
CA LYS A 39 -4.44 14.00 -9.96
C LYS A 39 -5.61 13.86 -8.99
N LEU A 40 -5.78 12.68 -8.40
CA LEU A 40 -6.81 12.44 -7.40
C LEU A 40 -6.61 13.34 -6.16
N ALA A 41 -5.38 13.46 -5.68
CA ALA A 41 -5.08 14.33 -4.56
C ALA A 41 -5.35 15.81 -4.86
N ASP A 42 -5.00 16.27 -6.06
CA ASP A 42 -5.29 17.63 -6.52
C ASP A 42 -6.81 17.88 -6.56
N MET A 43 -7.59 16.93 -7.09
CA MET A 43 -9.06 17.01 -7.10
C MET A 43 -9.65 17.05 -5.68
N CYS A 44 -9.05 16.32 -4.74
CA CYS A 44 -9.49 16.32 -3.34
C CYS A 44 -8.96 17.50 -2.52
N GLY A 45 -8.10 18.36 -3.09
CA GLY A 45 -7.51 19.50 -2.38
C GLY A 45 -6.63 19.12 -1.19
N VAL A 46 -6.02 17.93 -1.20
CA VAL A 46 -5.20 17.45 -0.08
C VAL A 46 -3.76 17.98 -0.17
N ASN A 47 -3.10 18.10 0.98
CA ASN A 47 -1.72 18.58 1.09
C ASN A 47 -0.76 17.72 0.25
N ASN A 48 0.27 18.33 -0.34
CA ASN A 48 1.35 17.65 -1.06
C ASN A 48 1.96 16.49 -0.26
N SER A 49 2.11 16.63 1.07
CA SER A 49 2.60 15.55 1.94
C SER A 49 1.73 14.27 1.86
N VAL A 50 0.41 14.42 1.74
CA VAL A 50 -0.54 13.31 1.62
C VAL A 50 -0.34 12.54 0.31
N LYS A 51 0.02 13.22 -0.78
CA LYS A 51 0.24 12.61 -2.11
C LYS A 51 1.35 11.57 -2.06
N TYR A 52 2.52 11.98 -1.55
CA TYR A 52 3.69 11.11 -1.44
C TYR A 52 3.46 9.96 -0.45
N LYS A 53 2.85 10.25 0.70
CA LYS A 53 2.49 9.21 1.68
C LYS A 53 1.47 8.21 1.12
N CYS A 54 0.53 8.66 0.28
CA CYS A 54 -0.44 7.79 -0.40
C CYS A 54 0.25 6.85 -1.40
N VAL A 55 1.20 7.36 -2.20
CA VAL A 55 2.02 6.52 -3.09
C VAL A 55 2.78 5.46 -2.29
N GLU A 56 3.48 5.87 -1.22
CA GLU A 56 4.27 4.96 -0.38
C GLU A 56 3.37 3.89 0.31
N LEU A 57 2.20 4.28 0.79
CA LEU A 57 1.25 3.36 1.40
C LEU A 57 0.69 2.36 0.38
N TYR A 58 0.30 2.84 -0.80
CA TYR A 58 -0.25 2.00 -1.85
C TYR A 58 0.79 1.00 -2.38
N ASP A 59 2.02 1.45 -2.60
CA ASP A 59 3.13 0.60 -3.07
C ASP A 59 3.45 -0.53 -2.09
N ARG A 60 3.51 -0.22 -0.78
CA ARG A 60 3.68 -1.23 0.28
C ARG A 60 2.52 -2.20 0.34
N PHE A 61 1.29 -1.69 0.35
CA PHE A 61 0.10 -2.52 0.39
C PHE A 61 0.05 -3.51 -0.79
N LEU A 62 0.30 -3.01 -2.01
CA LEU A 62 0.26 -3.83 -3.21
C LEU A 62 1.33 -4.93 -3.16
N SER A 63 2.53 -4.59 -2.70
CA SER A 63 3.64 -5.52 -2.59
C SER A 63 3.37 -6.63 -1.57
N GLU A 64 2.95 -6.26 -0.35
CA GLU A 64 2.59 -7.21 0.69
C GLU A 64 1.41 -8.10 0.28
N TYR A 65 0.38 -7.50 -0.31
CA TYR A 65 -0.81 -8.21 -0.74
C TYR A 65 -0.51 -9.17 -1.90
N PHE A 66 0.33 -8.75 -2.85
CA PHE A 66 0.77 -9.62 -3.95
C PHE A 66 1.53 -10.83 -3.42
N ILE A 67 2.52 -10.63 -2.53
CA ILE A 67 3.29 -11.73 -1.92
C ILE A 67 2.36 -12.69 -1.19
N TYR A 68 1.40 -12.16 -0.41
CA TYR A 68 0.40 -12.96 0.28
C TYR A 68 -0.45 -13.79 -0.70
N MET A 69 -0.96 -13.17 -1.77
CA MET A 69 -1.80 -13.86 -2.75
C MET A 69 -1.01 -14.88 -3.56
N TYR A 70 0.23 -14.58 -3.94
CA TYR A 70 1.11 -15.49 -4.66
C TYR A 70 1.40 -16.74 -3.80
N THR A 71 1.80 -16.53 -2.55
CA THR A 71 2.16 -17.63 -1.63
C THR A 71 0.96 -18.52 -1.32
N ASN A 72 -0.23 -17.95 -1.17
CA ASN A 72 -1.42 -18.70 -0.74
C ASN A 72 -2.26 -19.23 -1.90
N VAL A 73 -2.24 -18.59 -3.06
CA VAL A 73 -3.08 -18.96 -4.20
C VAL A 73 -2.25 -19.53 -5.34
N TYR A 74 -1.19 -18.85 -5.80
CA TYR A 74 -0.41 -19.35 -6.93
C TYR A 74 0.27 -20.68 -6.60
N ASN A 75 0.96 -20.76 -5.46
CA ASN A 75 1.66 -21.99 -5.07
C ASN A 75 0.73 -23.20 -4.88
N LYS A 76 -0.55 -22.99 -4.54
CA LYS A 76 -1.54 -24.06 -4.30
C LYS A 76 -2.43 -24.35 -5.50
N HIS A 77 -2.79 -23.31 -6.25
CA HIS A 77 -3.73 -23.34 -7.36
C HIS A 77 -3.29 -22.39 -8.49
N PRO A 78 -2.22 -22.74 -9.24
CA PRO A 78 -1.69 -21.88 -10.30
C PRO A 78 -2.74 -21.54 -11.37
N ASN A 79 -3.65 -22.48 -11.67
CA ASN A 79 -4.74 -22.29 -12.63
C ASN A 79 -5.74 -21.20 -12.24
N LYS A 80 -5.86 -20.85 -10.95
CA LYS A 80 -6.75 -19.76 -10.48
C LYS A 80 -6.09 -18.38 -10.58
N TRP A 81 -4.78 -18.33 -10.81
CA TRP A 81 -4.00 -17.09 -10.78
C TRP A 81 -4.47 -16.02 -11.78
N PRO A 82 -4.83 -16.33 -13.04
CA PRO A 82 -5.32 -15.32 -13.97
C PRO A 82 -6.58 -14.60 -13.46
N LYS A 83 -7.52 -15.36 -12.87
CA LYS A 83 -8.75 -14.79 -12.28
C LYS A 83 -8.45 -13.91 -11.07
N VAL A 84 -7.46 -14.27 -10.27
CA VAL A 84 -6.98 -13.44 -9.15
C VAL A 84 -6.42 -12.13 -9.67
N LEU A 85 -5.51 -12.17 -10.67
CA LEU A 85 -4.93 -10.97 -11.25
C LEU A 85 -5.99 -10.01 -11.81
N GLU A 86 -7.02 -10.54 -12.46
CA GLU A 86 -8.15 -9.75 -12.96
C GLU A 86 -8.90 -9.05 -11.82
N LEU A 87 -9.17 -9.77 -10.72
CA LEU A 87 -9.83 -9.20 -9.54
C LEU A 87 -8.95 -8.14 -8.84
N LEU A 88 -7.64 -8.36 -8.77
CA LEU A 88 -6.69 -7.38 -8.24
C LEU A 88 -6.72 -6.09 -9.07
N LYS A 89 -6.70 -6.22 -10.40
CA LYS A 89 -6.80 -5.07 -11.31
C LYS A 89 -8.12 -4.32 -11.15
N LYS A 90 -9.25 -5.02 -10.97
CA LYS A 90 -10.56 -4.39 -10.75
C LYS A 90 -10.63 -3.61 -9.42
N LYS A 91 -9.89 -4.04 -8.40
CA LYS A 91 -9.88 -3.42 -7.06
C LYS A 91 -8.84 -2.31 -6.90
N SER A 92 -7.94 -2.11 -7.86
CA SER A 92 -6.81 -1.17 -7.73
C SER A 92 -7.27 0.27 -7.44
N PHE A 93 -8.29 0.76 -8.16
CA PHE A 93 -8.86 2.08 -7.94
C PHE A 93 -9.38 2.26 -6.52
N LEU A 94 -10.18 1.32 -6.03
CA LEU A 94 -10.71 1.36 -4.68
C LEU A 94 -9.60 1.37 -3.64
N GLN A 95 -8.56 0.56 -3.84
CA GLN A 95 -7.41 0.50 -2.94
C GLN A 95 -6.64 1.83 -2.89
N VAL A 96 -6.45 2.49 -4.04
CA VAL A 96 -5.86 3.83 -4.10
C VAL A 96 -6.71 4.84 -3.32
N MET A 97 -8.02 4.85 -3.55
CA MET A 97 -8.94 5.75 -2.83
C MET A 97 -8.89 5.50 -1.31
N SER A 98 -8.85 4.24 -0.88
CA SER A 98 -8.73 3.87 0.52
C SER A 98 -7.40 4.34 1.12
N CYS A 99 -6.28 4.20 0.40
CA CYS A 99 -4.99 4.71 0.84
C CYS A 99 -5.02 6.23 1.01
N MET A 100 -5.61 6.95 0.05
CA MET A 100 -5.77 8.40 0.13
C MET A 100 -6.58 8.80 1.37
N GLN A 101 -7.74 8.16 1.58
CA GLN A 101 -8.60 8.43 2.74
C GLN A 101 -7.89 8.17 4.07
N LEU A 102 -7.13 7.08 4.18
CA LEU A 102 -6.38 6.74 5.40
C LEU A 102 -5.29 7.77 5.69
N VAL A 103 -4.51 8.15 4.68
CA VAL A 103 -3.43 9.11 4.85
C VAL A 103 -3.98 10.50 5.15
N SER A 104 -5.04 10.94 4.47
CA SER A 104 -5.70 12.23 4.73
C SER A 104 -6.22 12.32 6.17
N LYS A 105 -6.83 11.25 6.70
CA LYS A 105 -7.30 11.21 8.10
C LYS A 105 -6.16 11.29 9.10
N ASN A 106 -5.07 10.57 8.86
CA ASN A 106 -3.90 10.61 9.73
C ASN A 106 -3.25 12.00 9.74
N ASP A 107 -3.20 12.68 8.59
CA ASP A 107 -2.63 14.03 8.49
C ASP A 107 -3.49 15.07 9.27
N GLN A 108 -4.82 14.95 9.19
CA GLN A 108 -5.75 15.77 9.98
C GLN A 108 -5.62 15.52 11.49
N GLN A 109 -5.49 14.25 11.91
CA GLN A 109 -5.27 13.93 13.32
C GLN A 109 -3.94 14.45 13.86
N SER A 110 -2.87 14.43 13.06
CA SER A 110 -1.59 15.02 13.47
C SER A 110 -1.69 16.54 13.66
N LEU A 111 -2.51 17.24 12.87
CA LEU A 111 -2.77 18.68 13.07
C LEU A 111 -3.55 18.97 14.36
N ILE A 112 -4.56 18.15 14.68
CA ILE A 112 -5.37 18.30 15.90
C ILE A 112 -4.54 18.03 17.16
N GLY A 113 -3.55 17.12 17.09
CA GLY A 113 -2.63 16.85 18.19
C GLY A 113 -1.67 18.00 18.49
N VAL A 114 -1.29 18.80 17.48
CA VAL A 114 -0.37 19.94 17.64
C VAL A 114 -1.07 21.17 18.22
N ILE A 115 -2.37 21.36 17.96
CA ILE A 115 -3.14 22.53 18.45
C ILE A 115 -3.57 22.37 19.93
N ARG A 116 -3.42 21.17 20.50
CA ARG A 116 -3.83 20.87 21.89
C ARG A 116 -2.74 21.06 22.96
N TYR A 117 -1.64 21.72 22.63
CA TYR A 117 -0.58 22.08 23.58
C TYR A 117 -0.50 23.59 23.78
#